data_AF-A0A3S0CQ35-F1
#
_entry.id   AF-A0A3S0CQ35-F1
#
_cell.length_a   1.000
_cell.length_b   1.000
_cell.length_c   1.000
_cell.angle_alpha   90.00
_cell.angle_beta   90.00
_cell.angle_gamma   90.00
#
_symmetry.space_group_name_H-M   'P 1'
#
loop_
_entity.id
_entity.type
_entity.pdbx_description
1 polymer ?
#
loop_
_entity_poly.entity_id
_entity_poly.type
_entity_poly.pdbx_seq_one_letter_code
_entity_poly.pdbx_strand_id
1 'polypeptide(L)' 'DGMRFEYADGFGLIRPSNTTPVLVLRFEGHTPEALERIQHDVLAQLKRVKPDATFAAGH' A
#
# COMPACT_ATOMS: atom_id res chain seq x y z
N ASP A 1 10.82 -9.79 1.39
CA ASP A 1 10.92 -8.51 2.13
C ASP A 1 9.61 -7.70 1.98
N GLY A 2 8.46 -8.34 2.20
CA GLY A 2 7.16 -7.81 1.76
C GLY A 2 6.76 -8.24 0.34
N MET A 3 5.71 -7.61 -0.18
CA MET A 3 5.10 -7.83 -1.49
C MET A 3 5.07 -6.52 -2.28
N ARG A 4 5.57 -6.54 -3.52
CA ARG A 4 5.50 -5.43 -4.48
C ARG A 4 4.53 -5.80 -5.60
N PHE A 5 3.62 -4.89 -5.92
CA PHE A 5 2.63 -5.00 -6.98
C PHE A 5 2.99 -4.00 -8.06
N GLU A 6 3.19 -4.47 -9.29
CA GLU A 6 3.51 -3.61 -10.42
C GLU A 6 2.26 -3.33 -11.24
N TYR A 7 2.09 -2.06 -11.62
CA TYR A 7 1.05 -1.57 -12.51
C TYR A 7 1.76 -0.96 -13.74
N ALA A 8 1.04 -0.83 -14.85
CA ALA A 8 1.61 -0.23 -16.07
C ALA A 8 2.06 1.23 -15.85
N ASP A 9 1.49 1.88 -14.85
CA ASP A 9 1.57 3.31 -14.54
C ASP A 9 2.00 3.58 -13.08
N GLY A 10 2.63 2.61 -12.40
CA GLY A 10 3.09 2.78 -11.03
C GLY A 10 3.33 1.48 -10.27
N PHE A 11 3.45 1.57 -8.95
CA PHE A 11 3.59 0.39 -8.07
C PHE A 11 2.99 0.60 -6.68
N GLY A 12 2.68 -0.52 -6.01
CA GLY A 12 2.44 -0.59 -4.58
C GLY A 12 3.43 -1.52 -3.89
N LEU A 13 3.83 -1.22 -2.66
CA LEU A 13 4.70 -2.05 -1.83
C LEU A 13 4.08 -2.18 -0.45
N ILE A 14 4.01 -3.39 0.08
CA ILE A 14 3.66 -3.68 1.47
C ILE A 14 4.78 -4.52 2.08
N ARG A 15 5.34 -4.10 3.20
CA ARG A 15 6.36 -4.88 3.92
C ARG A 15 6.15 -4.83 5.43
N PRO A 16 6.58 -5.85 6.17
CA PRO A 16 6.72 -5.72 7.61
C PRO A 16 7.81 -4.68 7.93
N SER A 17 7.58 -3.88 8.97
CA SER A 17 8.64 -3.09 9.59
C SER A 17 9.63 -4.03 10.28
N ASN A 18 10.92 -3.66 10.24
CA ASN A 18 11.99 -4.45 10.84
C ASN A 18 12.11 -4.20 12.35
N THR A 19 11.58 -3.08 12.85
CA THR A 19 11.83 -2.59 14.22
C THR A 19 10.55 -2.38 15.02
N THR A 20 9.38 -2.36 14.38
CA THR A 20 8.08 -2.10 15.03
C THR A 20 7.01 -3.05 14.48
N PRO A 21 5.95 -3.38 15.26
CA PRO A 21 4.91 -4.31 14.83
C PRO A 21 3.88 -3.64 13.91
N VAL A 22 4.34 -3.05 12.81
CA VAL A 22 3.50 -2.37 11.82
C VAL A 22 3.84 -2.84 10.41
N LEU A 23 2.89 -2.72 9.49
CA LEU A 23 3.13 -2.84 8.05
C LEU A 23 3.45 -1.44 7.50
N VAL A 24 4.48 -1.38 6.65
CA VAL A 24 4.82 -0.18 5.89
C VAL A 24 4.28 -0.35 4.47
N LEU A 25 3.53 0.66 4.03
CA LEU A 25 2.96 0.72 2.69
C LEU A 25 3.57 1.90 1.94
N ARG A 26 3.95 1.69 0.67
CA ARG A 26 4.43 2.74 -0.22
C ARG A 26 3.76 2.61 -1.57
N PHE A 27 3.33 3.74 -2.13
CA PHE A 27 2.66 3.80 -3.41
C PHE A 27 3.34 4.84 -4.30
N GLU A 28 3.38 4.56 -5.59
CA GLU A 28 3.86 5.48 -6.60
C GLU A 28 3.00 5.31 -7.83
N GLY A 29 2.59 6.43 -8.42
CA GLY A 29 1.86 6.47 -9.68
C GLY A 29 2.48 7.54 -10.56
N HIS A 30 2.53 7.30 -11.87
CA HIS A 30 3.07 8.27 -12.83
C HIS A 30 2.20 9.53 -12.93
N THR A 31 0.92 9.44 -12.54
CA THR A 31 0.00 10.57 -12.39
C THR A 31 -0.71 10.51 -11.03
N PRO A 32 -1.31 11.62 -10.57
CA PRO A 32 -2.11 11.64 -9.35
C PRO A 32 -3.26 10.61 -9.38
N GLU A 33 -3.95 10.47 -10.51
CA GLU A 33 -5.06 9.53 -10.68
C GLU A 33 -4.59 8.08 -10.60
N ALA A 34 -3.43 7.77 -11.19
CA ALA A 34 -2.82 6.45 -11.09
C ALA A 34 -2.44 6.13 -9.63
N LEU A 35 -1.86 7.10 -8.93
CA LEU A 35 -1.50 6.95 -7.52
C LEU A 35 -2.74 6.69 -6.65
N GLU A 36 -3.81 7.46 -6.84
CA GLU A 36 -5.07 7.27 -6.09
C GLU A 36 -5.70 5.90 -6.38
N ARG A 37 -5.72 5.47 -7.65
CA ARG A 37 -6.23 4.15 -8.03
C ARG A 37 -5.43 3.03 -7.37
N ILE A 38 -4.10 3.09 -7.44
CA ILE A 38 -3.20 2.08 -6.85
C ILE A 38 -3.38 2.03 -5.33
N GLN A 39 -3.45 3.18 -4.66
CA GLN A 39 -3.75 3.25 -3.22
C GLN A 39 -5.08 2.57 -2.90
N HIS A 40 -6.15 2.95 -3.61
CA HIS A 40 -7.48 2.41 -3.37
C HIS A 40 -7.54 0.89 -3.55
N ASP A 41 -6.98 0.37 -4.65
CA ASP A 41 -6.97 -1.06 -4.95
C ASP A 41 -6.27 -1.87 -3.85
N VAL A 42 -5.08 -1.42 -3.44
CA VAL A 42 -4.30 -2.12 -2.43
C VAL A 42 -4.96 -2.06 -1.06
N LEU A 43 -5.46 -0.89 -0.64
CA LEU A 43 -6.16 -0.73 0.63
C LEU A 43 -7.46 -1.56 0.67
N ALA A 44 -8.18 -1.65 -0.44
CA ALA A 44 -9.37 -2.50 -0.56
C ALA A 44 -9.02 -3.98 -0.36
N GLN A 45 -7.95 -4.49 -0.98
CA GLN A 45 -7.51 -5.88 -0.75
C GLN A 45 -7.09 -6.11 0.70
N LEU A 46 -6.37 -5.17 1.33
CA LEU A 46 -5.97 -5.31 2.73
C LEU A 46 -7.18 -5.40 3.66
N LYS A 47 -8.21 -4.57 3.45
CA LYS A 47 -9.45 -4.61 4.25
C LYS A 47 -10.21 -5.93 4.11
N ARG A 48 -10.08 -6.66 3.00
CA ARG A 48 -10.71 -7.98 2.84
C ARG A 48 -10.12 -9.03 3.77
N VAL A 49 -8.81 -8.95 4.04
CA VAL A 49 -8.09 -9.91 4.90
C VAL A 49 -7.98 -9.43 6.34
N LYS A 50 -7.95 -8.12 6.56
CA LYS A 50 -7.94 -7.47 7.87
C LYS A 50 -8.92 -6.29 7.90
N PRO A 51 -10.22 -6.55 8.15
CA PRO A 51 -11.26 -5.52 8.11
C PRO A 51 -11.09 -4.39 9.13
N ASP A 52 -10.43 -4.70 10.25
CA ASP A 52 -10.13 -3.78 11.35
C ASP A 52 -8.77 -3.06 11.19
N ALA A 53 -8.14 -3.15 10.01
CA ALA A 53 -6.89 -2.44 9.74
C ALA A 53 -7.09 -0.92 9.83
N THR A 54 -6.23 -0.27 10.60
CA THR A 54 -6.12 1.19 10.67
C THR A 54 -4.95 1.66 9.82
N PHE A 55 -5.12 2.81 9.16
CA PHE A 55 -4.11 3.40 8.30
C PHE A 55 -3.77 4.80 8.82
N ALA A 56 -2.49 5.11 8.85
CA ALA A 56 -1.98 6.43 9.15
C ALA A 56 -1.03 6.85 8.02
N ALA A 57 -1.13 8.11 7.58
CA ALA A 57 -0.15 8.66 6.66
C ALA A 57 1.21 8.73 7.38
N GLY A 58 2.26 8.22 6.75
CA GLY A 58 3.62 8.42 7.21
C GLY A 58 4.04 9.88 6.97
N HIS A 59 4.69 10.50 7.95
CA HIS A 59 5.39 11.77 7.78
C HIS A 59 6.68 11.59 6.98
#